data_AF-A0A2N3AW08-F1
#
_entry.id   AF-A0A2N3AW08-F1
#
_cell.length_a   1.000
_cell.length_b   1.000
_cell.length_c   1.000
_cell.angle_alpha   90.00
_cell.angle_beta   90.00
_cell.angle_gamma   90.00
#
_symmetry.space_group_name_H-M   'P 1'
#
loop_
_entity.id
_entity.type
_entity.pdbx_description
1 polymer ?
#
loop_
_entity_poly.entity_id
_entity_poly.type
_entity_poly.pdbx_seq_one_letter_code
_entity_poly.pdbx_strand_id
1 'polypeptide(L)'
;MPRSAPLVGGLTLALMTLPTIIIATRAALKGVPPSIREAALGVGASKHQVVLSHVLPLAMPGILTGTIIGLAQALGETAPLLLIGMNAFITAAPESLFQPATALPTQIFIWADSPERGFVSRTSAAILVLLAFLIAMNTIAVVLRRRLEKRW
;
A
#
# COMPACT_ATOMS: atom_id res chain seq x y z
N MET A 1 -24.39 -10.53 3.04
CA MET A 1 -23.42 -9.49 3.44
C MET A 1 -23.72 -8.22 2.66
N PRO A 2 -23.68 -7.03 3.27
CA PRO A 2 -23.98 -5.80 2.54
C PRO A 2 -22.99 -5.63 1.39
N ARG A 3 -23.51 -5.34 0.19
CA ARG A 3 -22.69 -4.93 -0.95
C ARG A 3 -21.89 -3.69 -0.53
N SER A 4 -20.63 -3.60 -0.96
CA SER A 4 -19.77 -2.42 -0.74
C SER A 4 -19.23 -2.24 0.70
N ALA A 5 -19.01 -3.32 1.45
CA ALA A 5 -18.28 -3.26 2.71
C ALA A 5 -16.79 -2.95 2.46
N PRO A 6 -16.24 -1.86 3.05
CA PRO A 6 -14.82 -1.47 2.88
C PRO A 6 -13.83 -2.59 3.25
N LEU A 7 -14.23 -3.45 4.19
CA LEU A 7 -13.47 -4.63 4.60
C LEU A 7 -13.24 -5.63 3.47
N VAL A 8 -14.25 -5.86 2.60
CA VAL A 8 -14.12 -6.80 1.49
C VAL A 8 -13.18 -6.24 0.43
N GLY A 9 -13.33 -4.95 0.08
CA GLY A 9 -12.41 -4.27 -0.82
C GLY A 9 -10.98 -4.24 -0.30
N GLY A 10 -10.80 -3.93 0.99
CA GLY A 10 -9.50 -3.96 1.65
C GLY A 10 -8.86 -5.34 1.65
N LEU A 11 -9.63 -6.41 1.91
CA LEU A 11 -9.14 -7.79 1.86
C LEU A 11 -8.73 -8.20 0.44
N THR A 12 -9.49 -7.83 -0.59
CA THR A 12 -9.12 -8.10 -1.98
C THR A 12 -7.80 -7.42 -2.35
N LEU A 13 -7.69 -6.11 -2.08
CA LEU A 13 -6.46 -5.37 -2.35
C LEU A 13 -5.28 -5.94 -1.56
N ALA A 14 -5.49 -6.32 -0.30
CA ALA A 14 -4.47 -6.98 0.51
C ALA A 14 -4.00 -8.28 -0.13
N LEU A 15 -4.92 -9.15 -0.58
CA LEU A 15 -4.57 -10.42 -1.21
C LEU A 15 -3.82 -10.23 -2.55
N MET A 16 -4.18 -9.22 -3.34
CA MET A 16 -3.49 -8.92 -4.61
C MET A 16 -2.10 -8.32 -4.39
N THR A 17 -1.92 -7.53 -3.33
CA THR A 17 -0.65 -6.83 -3.06
C THR A 17 0.32 -7.65 -2.23
N LEU A 18 -0.18 -8.65 -1.49
CA LEU A 18 0.60 -9.60 -0.70
C LEU A 18 1.79 -10.22 -1.47
N PRO A 19 1.63 -10.81 -2.67
CA PRO A 19 2.74 -11.42 -3.40
C PRO A 19 3.85 -10.42 -3.74
N THR A 20 3.49 -9.20 -4.13
CA THR A 20 4.45 -8.13 -4.42
C THR A 20 5.26 -7.76 -3.18
N ILE A 21 4.59 -7.61 -2.04
CA ILE A 21 5.25 -7.32 -0.75
C ILE A 21 6.17 -8.48 -0.34
N ILE A 22 5.74 -9.73 -0.50
CA ILE A 22 6.54 -10.93 -0.17
C ILE A 22 7.81 -10.98 -1.02
N ILE A 23 7.70 -10.78 -2.34
CA ILE A 23 8.84 -10.83 -3.27
C ILE A 23 9.86 -9.75 -2.90
N ALA A 24 9.40 -8.51 -2.68
CA ALA A 24 10.28 -7.41 -2.33
C ALA A 24 10.93 -7.61 -0.94
N THR A 25 10.17 -8.12 0.04
CA THR A 25 10.69 -8.47 1.37
C THR A 25 11.77 -9.54 1.28
N ARG A 26 11.54 -10.58 0.48
CA ARG A 26 12.52 -11.66 0.27
C ARG A 26 13.79 -11.16 -0.42
N ALA A 27 13.65 -10.28 -1.41
CA ALA A 27 14.79 -9.66 -2.09
C ALA A 27 15.62 -8.81 -1.09
N ALA A 28 14.96 -8.00 -0.26
CA ALA A 28 15.62 -7.20 0.76
C ALA A 28 16.38 -8.06 1.79
N LEU A 29 15.76 -9.14 2.30
CA LEU A 29 16.40 -10.05 3.24
C LEU A 29 17.57 -10.83 2.65
N LYS A 30 17.51 -11.17 1.35
CA LYS A 30 18.61 -11.80 0.61
C LYS A 30 19.74 -10.84 0.28
N GLY A 31 19.45 -9.54 0.18
CA GLY A 31 20.45 -8.50 -0.04
C GLY A 31 21.39 -8.27 1.13
N VAL A 32 21.06 -8.77 2.34
CA VAL A 32 21.93 -8.68 3.51
C VAL A 32 23.11 -9.65 3.36
N PRO A 33 24.38 -9.18 3.39
CA PRO A 33 25.55 -10.04 3.25
C PRO A 33 25.57 -11.16 4.30
N PRO A 34 25.96 -12.40 3.92
CA PRO A 34 26.04 -13.51 4.86
C PRO A 34 27.09 -13.28 5.97
N SER A 35 28.14 -12.49 5.69
CA SER A 35 29.17 -12.13 6.65
C SER A 35 28.64 -11.45 7.91
N ILE A 36 27.56 -10.66 7.82
CA ILE A 36 26.91 -10.03 8.98
C ILE A 36 26.28 -11.09 9.90
N ARG A 37 25.69 -12.14 9.30
CA ARG A 37 25.09 -13.24 10.04
C ARG A 37 26.15 -14.09 10.73
N GLU A 38 27.22 -14.41 9.99
CA GLU A 38 28.35 -15.19 10.50
C GLU A 38 29.10 -14.45 11.60
N ALA A 39 29.35 -13.15 11.44
CA ALA A 39 29.97 -12.31 12.47
C ALA A 39 29.12 -12.31 13.74
N ALA A 40 27.82 -12.06 13.65
CA ALA A 40 26.93 -12.04 14.80
C ALA A 40 26.85 -13.41 15.51
N LEU A 41 26.79 -14.51 14.76
CA LEU A 41 26.88 -15.86 15.32
C LEU A 41 28.24 -16.11 15.99
N GLY A 42 29.33 -15.61 15.40
CA GLY A 42 30.69 -15.73 15.91
C GLY A 42 30.93 -15.01 17.26
N VAL A 43 30.17 -13.96 17.56
CA VAL A 43 30.20 -13.29 18.87
C VAL A 43 29.22 -13.92 19.89
N GLY A 44 28.59 -15.05 19.54
CA GLY A 44 27.69 -15.79 20.43
C GLY A 44 26.22 -15.35 20.38
N ALA A 45 25.80 -14.55 19.39
CA ALA A 45 24.39 -14.20 19.25
C ALA A 45 23.54 -15.41 18.81
N SER A 46 22.35 -15.56 19.38
CA SER A 46 21.39 -16.58 18.96
C SER A 46 20.82 -16.28 17.58
N LYS A 47 20.36 -17.31 16.85
CA LYS A 47 19.73 -17.15 15.52
C LYS A 47 18.59 -16.11 15.52
N HIS A 48 17.80 -16.05 16.59
CA HIS A 48 16.74 -15.06 16.74
C HIS A 48 17.27 -13.64 16.90
N GLN A 49 18.33 -13.44 17.70
CA GLN A 49 18.99 -12.13 17.85
C GLN A 49 19.67 -11.67 16.55
N VAL A 50 20.27 -12.59 15.79
CA VAL A 50 20.86 -12.28 14.48
C VAL A 50 19.78 -11.75 13.53
N VAL A 51 18.62 -12.41 13.48
CA VAL A 51 17.52 -11.96 12.63
C VAL A 51 16.94 -10.63 13.10
N LEU A 52 16.57 -10.50 14.36
CA LEU A 52 15.86 -9.33 14.87
C LEU A 52 16.73 -8.09 15.02
N SER A 53 18.00 -8.26 15.40
CA SER A 53 18.89 -7.13 15.73
C SER A 53 19.84 -6.76 14.58
N HIS A 54 20.13 -7.68 13.67
CA HIS A 54 21.06 -7.43 12.56
C HIS A 54 20.34 -7.48 11.21
N VAL A 55 19.84 -8.66 10.81
CA VAL A 55 19.30 -8.85 9.46
C VAL A 55 18.07 -8.00 9.18
N LEU A 56 17.11 -7.99 10.10
CA LEU A 56 15.84 -7.29 9.91
C LEU A 56 16.06 -5.77 9.80
N PRO A 57 16.77 -5.09 10.73
CA PRO A 57 17.07 -3.65 10.60
C PRO A 57 17.84 -3.30 9.32
N LEU A 58 18.78 -4.14 8.89
CA LEU A 58 19.51 -3.91 7.63
C LEU A 58 18.60 -4.05 6.40
N ALA A 59 17.64 -4.98 6.42
CA ALA A 59 16.70 -5.18 5.31
C ALA A 59 15.54 -4.17 5.31
N MET A 60 15.26 -3.48 6.43
CA MET A 60 14.11 -2.57 6.59
C MET A 60 13.94 -1.55 5.45
N PRO A 61 14.99 -0.84 4.97
CA PRO A 61 14.81 0.13 3.88
C PRO A 61 14.32 -0.53 2.57
N GLY A 62 14.78 -1.75 2.29
CA GLY A 62 14.37 -2.54 1.14
C GLY A 62 12.93 -3.06 1.29
N ILE A 63 12.58 -3.59 2.46
CA ILE A 63 11.21 -4.04 2.77
C ILE A 63 10.24 -2.88 2.61
N LEU A 64 10.55 -1.73 3.21
CA LEU A 64 9.72 -0.53 3.11
C LEU A 64 9.53 -0.07 1.68
N THR A 65 10.58 -0.10 0.84
CA THR A 65 10.44 0.23 -0.59
C THR A 65 9.46 -0.71 -1.28
N GLY A 66 9.56 -2.01 -1.02
CA GLY A 66 8.63 -3.01 -1.53
C GLY A 66 7.19 -2.78 -1.11
N THR A 67 6.99 -2.49 0.17
CA THR A 67 5.67 -2.17 0.72
C THR A 67 5.09 -0.90 0.10
N ILE A 68 5.91 0.14 -0.11
CA ILE A 68 5.49 1.40 -0.75
C ILE A 68 5.00 1.15 -2.17
N ILE A 69 5.77 0.40 -2.97
CA ILE A 69 5.39 0.07 -4.35
C ILE A 69 4.10 -0.75 -4.36
N GLY A 70 3.99 -1.75 -3.48
CA GLY A 70 2.78 -2.57 -3.35
C GLY A 70 1.54 -1.74 -3.00
N LEU A 71 1.66 -0.82 -2.05
CA LEU A 71 0.56 0.09 -1.68
C LEU A 71 0.21 1.07 -2.80
N ALA A 72 1.21 1.64 -3.48
CA ALA A 72 0.96 2.56 -4.59
C ALA A 72 0.23 1.85 -5.75
N GLN A 73 0.59 0.60 -6.03
CA GLN A 73 -0.11 -0.23 -7.01
C GLN A 73 -1.54 -0.53 -6.56
N ALA A 74 -1.74 -0.95 -5.30
CA ALA A 74 -3.07 -1.19 -4.72
C ALA A 74 -4.03 -0.02 -4.88
N LEU A 75 -3.53 1.19 -4.62
CA LEU A 75 -4.30 2.44 -4.70
C LEU A 75 -4.67 2.80 -6.15
N GLY A 76 -3.87 2.37 -7.12
CA GLY A 76 -4.11 2.57 -8.55
C GLY A 76 -5.00 1.51 -9.18
N GLU A 77 -5.25 0.38 -8.51
CA GLU A 77 -6.05 -0.73 -9.07
C GLU A 77 -7.55 -0.49 -8.85
N THR A 78 -8.25 -0.12 -9.93
CA THR A 78 -9.69 0.14 -9.93
C THR A 78 -10.51 -1.07 -10.37
N ALA A 79 -9.96 -1.89 -11.27
CA ALA A 79 -10.65 -3.02 -11.89
C ALA A 79 -11.11 -4.11 -10.89
N PRO A 80 -10.30 -4.55 -9.90
CA PRO A 80 -10.74 -5.57 -8.95
C PRO A 80 -11.89 -5.11 -8.06
N LEU A 81 -11.91 -3.81 -7.70
CA LEU A 81 -12.95 -3.22 -6.86
C LEU A 81 -14.29 -3.13 -7.60
N LEU A 82 -14.25 -2.78 -8.90
CA LEU A 82 -15.44 -2.78 -9.76
C LEU A 82 -16.02 -4.20 -9.91
N LEU A 83 -15.16 -5.21 -10.12
CA LEU A 83 -15.57 -6.61 -10.28
C LEU A 83 -16.27 -7.19 -9.04
N ILE A 84 -15.89 -6.75 -7.83
CA ILE A 84 -16.46 -7.23 -6.56
C ILE A 84 -17.70 -6.42 -6.15
N GLY A 85 -18.15 -5.49 -6.99
CA GLY A 85 -19.38 -4.75 -6.75
C GLY A 85 -19.22 -3.61 -5.76
N MET A 86 -18.01 -3.05 -5.59
CA MET A 86 -17.82 -1.69 -5.03
C MET A 86 -18.18 -0.60 -6.06
N ASN A 87 -19.28 -0.83 -6.77
CA ASN A 87 -19.88 0.05 -7.77
C ASN A 87 -21.11 0.80 -7.20
N ALA A 88 -21.30 0.80 -5.87
CA ALA A 88 -22.43 1.51 -5.29
C ALA A 88 -22.13 3.01 -5.35
N PHE A 89 -22.92 3.77 -6.09
CA PHE A 89 -22.99 5.23 -5.96
C PHE A 89 -23.39 5.57 -4.52
N ILE A 90 -22.42 5.73 -3.62
CA ILE A 90 -22.68 6.09 -2.22
C ILE A 90 -22.44 7.59 -2.10
N THR A 91 -23.53 8.33 -1.94
CA THR A 91 -23.56 9.80 -1.85
C THR A 91 -23.42 10.33 -0.41
N ALA A 92 -23.28 9.44 0.58
CA ALA A 92 -23.18 9.78 2.00
C ALA A 92 -21.86 9.26 2.61
N ALA A 93 -21.25 10.08 3.47
CA ALA A 93 -20.06 9.68 4.22
C ALA A 93 -20.42 8.53 5.19
N PRO A 94 -19.58 7.48 5.33
CA PRO A 94 -19.87 6.39 6.25
C PRO A 94 -19.83 6.89 7.70
N GLU A 95 -20.89 6.65 8.47
CA GLU A 95 -20.96 6.99 9.90
C GLU A 95 -20.27 5.94 10.79
N SER A 96 -19.84 4.80 10.21
CA SER A 96 -19.19 3.69 10.92
C SER A 96 -18.27 2.87 10.01
N LEU A 97 -17.27 2.20 10.60
CA LEU A 97 -16.31 1.32 9.93
C LEU A 97 -16.96 0.13 9.20
N PHE A 98 -18.21 -0.20 9.53
CA PHE A 98 -18.97 -1.30 8.93
C PHE A 98 -20.01 -0.86 7.90
N GLN A 99 -20.17 0.45 7.68
CA GLN A 99 -21.11 0.95 6.67
C GLN A 99 -20.51 0.89 5.25
N PRO A 100 -21.37 0.82 4.22
CA PRO A 100 -20.92 0.84 2.83
C PRO A 100 -20.09 2.09 2.53
N ALA A 101 -18.92 1.94 1.92
CA ALA A 101 -18.13 3.07 1.42
C ALA A 101 -17.59 2.77 0.02
N THR A 102 -17.44 3.81 -0.80
CA THR A 102 -16.79 3.73 -2.10
C THR A 102 -15.30 4.04 -2.00
N ALA A 103 -14.52 3.38 -2.84
CA ALA A 103 -13.14 3.76 -3.04
C ALA A 103 -13.09 4.99 -3.95
N LEU A 104 -12.21 5.94 -3.65
CA LEU A 104 -12.03 7.14 -4.48
C LEU A 104 -11.78 6.82 -5.97
N PRO A 105 -11.01 5.79 -6.35
CA PRO A 105 -10.82 5.47 -7.76
C PRO A 105 -12.07 4.95 -8.46
N THR A 106 -12.93 4.19 -7.79
CA THR A 106 -14.22 3.75 -8.38
C THR A 106 -15.18 4.92 -8.52
N GLN A 107 -15.17 5.86 -7.57
CA GLN A 107 -15.95 7.10 -7.68
C GLN A 107 -15.51 7.96 -8.88
N ILE A 108 -14.21 8.11 -9.11
CA ILE A 108 -13.65 8.84 -10.27
C ILE A 108 -14.10 8.18 -11.57
N PHE A 109 -14.02 6.84 -11.67
CA PHE A 109 -14.44 6.10 -12.87
C PHE A 109 -15.92 6.35 -13.19
N ILE A 110 -16.78 6.24 -12.18
CA ILE A 110 -18.22 6.45 -12.31
C ILE A 110 -18.55 7.90 -12.72
N TRP A 111 -17.88 8.90 -12.15
CA TRP A 111 -18.09 10.31 -12.50
C TRP A 111 -17.48 10.68 -13.87
N ALA A 112 -16.45 9.97 -14.31
CA ALA A 112 -15.86 10.16 -15.65
C ALA A 112 -16.76 9.59 -16.76
N ASP A 113 -17.51 8.52 -16.48
CA ASP A 113 -18.45 7.90 -17.42
C ASP A 113 -19.76 8.68 -17.56
N SER A 114 -20.03 9.64 -16.66
CA SER A 114 -21.27 10.44 -16.64
C SER A 114 -21.18 11.67 -17.59
N PRO A 115 -22.08 11.81 -18.60
CA PRO A 115 -21.97 12.83 -19.66
C PRO A 115 -22.41 14.25 -19.27
N GLU A 116 -22.81 14.50 -18.01
CA GLU A 116 -23.23 15.82 -17.54
C GLU A 116 -22.04 16.76 -17.24
N ARG A 117 -22.05 17.99 -17.78
CA ARG A 117 -20.97 18.99 -17.61
C ARG A 117 -20.60 19.30 -16.15
N GLY A 118 -21.54 19.13 -15.22
CA GLY A 118 -21.31 19.30 -13.78
C GLY A 118 -20.40 18.23 -13.17
N PHE A 119 -20.31 17.04 -13.77
CA PHE A 119 -19.45 15.96 -13.29
C PHE A 119 -18.00 16.15 -13.72
N VAL A 120 -17.71 16.79 -14.87
CA VAL A 120 -16.34 17.07 -15.31
C VAL A 120 -15.54 17.85 -14.25
N SER A 121 -16.15 18.87 -13.64
CA SER A 121 -15.52 19.65 -12.56
C SER A 121 -15.34 18.86 -11.26
N ARG A 122 -16.21 17.89 -10.97
CA ARG A 122 -16.13 17.06 -9.76
C ARG A 122 -15.11 15.94 -9.94
N THR A 123 -15.06 15.33 -11.12
CA THR A 123 -14.07 14.32 -11.53
C THR A 123 -12.67 14.91 -11.51
N SER A 124 -12.46 16.10 -12.08
CA SER A 124 -11.15 16.76 -12.06
C SER A 124 -10.69 17.10 -10.64
N ALA A 125 -11.59 17.60 -9.79
CA ALA A 125 -11.29 17.83 -8.37
C ALA A 125 -10.92 16.53 -7.63
N ALA A 126 -11.65 15.44 -7.86
CA ALA A 126 -11.37 14.14 -7.25
C ALA A 126 -10.01 13.57 -7.70
N ILE A 127 -9.65 13.71 -8.99
CA ILE A 127 -8.34 13.32 -9.50
C ILE A 127 -7.23 14.13 -8.84
N LEU A 128 -7.39 15.45 -8.70
CA LEU A 128 -6.40 16.31 -8.04
C LEU A 128 -6.22 15.94 -6.56
N VAL A 129 -7.31 15.64 -5.85
CA VAL A 129 -7.24 15.17 -4.45
C VAL A 129 -6.51 13.83 -4.37
N LEU A 130 -6.82 12.88 -5.26
CA LEU A 130 -6.17 11.58 -5.30
C LEU A 130 -4.66 11.71 -5.61
N LEU A 131 -4.30 12.57 -6.56
CA LEU A 131 -2.90 12.86 -6.90
C LEU A 131 -2.17 13.52 -5.74
N ALA A 132 -2.77 14.52 -5.10
CA ALA A 132 -2.17 15.19 -3.94
C ALA A 132 -1.95 14.20 -2.79
N PHE A 133 -2.93 13.33 -2.52
CA PHE A 133 -2.80 12.25 -1.54
C PHE A 133 -1.67 11.29 -1.90
N LEU A 134 -1.60 10.85 -3.16
CA LEU A 134 -0.58 9.91 -3.63
C LEU A 134 0.83 10.51 -3.53
N ILE A 135 0.99 11.79 -3.90
CA ILE A 135 2.25 12.52 -3.78
C ILE A 135 2.63 12.65 -2.30
N ALA A 136 1.71 13.05 -1.43
CA ALA A 136 1.99 13.20 0.00
C ALA A 136 2.39 11.86 0.63
N MET A 137 1.63 10.79 0.36
CA MET A 137 1.91 9.44 0.86
C MET A 137 3.28 8.94 0.39
N ASN A 138 3.57 9.01 -0.90
CA ASN A 138 4.87 8.59 -1.44
C ASN A 138 6.02 9.42 -0.87
N THR A 139 5.82 10.74 -0.71
CA THR A 139 6.82 11.63 -0.11
C THR A 139 7.16 11.21 1.31
N ILE A 140 6.14 11.02 2.16
CA ILE A 140 6.31 10.55 3.55
C ILE A 140 7.07 9.22 3.58
N ALA A 141 6.70 8.31 2.68
CA ALA A 141 7.30 6.99 2.66
C ALA A 141 8.76 7.00 2.21
N VAL A 142 9.12 7.85 1.24
CA VAL A 142 10.52 8.08 0.82
C VAL A 142 11.33 8.74 1.95
N VAL A 143 10.76 9.71 2.66
CA VAL A 143 11.43 10.35 3.80
C VAL A 143 11.69 9.34 4.92
N LEU A 144 10.71 8.49 5.24
CA LEU A 144 10.88 7.42 6.22
C LEU A 144 11.96 6.42 5.81
N ARG A 145 12.00 6.04 4.53
CA ARG A 145 13.06 5.18 3.99
C ARG A 145 14.44 5.81 4.19
N ARG A 146 14.60 7.08 3.80
CA ARG A 146 15.88 7.81 3.93
C ARG A 146 16.36 7.89 5.38
N ARG A 147 15.45 7.97 6.36
CA ARG A 147 15.81 7.95 7.79
C ARG A 147 16.33 6.58 8.25
N LEU A 148 15.84 5.50 7.66
CA LEU A 148 16.22 4.13 8.02
C LEU A 148 17.41 3.61 7.23
N GLU A 149 17.72 4.25 6.10
CA GLU A 149 18.92 4.02 5.30
C GLU A 149 20.16 4.53 6.05
N LYS A 150 20.62 3.74 7.04
CA LYS A 150 21.96 3.91 7.60
C LYS A 150 22.94 3.56 6.50
N ARG A 151 23.66 4.58 6.03
CA ARG A 151 24.77 4.42 5.08
C ARG A 151 25.82 3.53 5.74
N TRP A 152 26.08 2.40 5.11
CA TRP A 152 27.22 1.53 5.37
C TRP A 152 28.41 2.05 4.56
#